data_AF-A0A285SDL5-F1
#
_entry.id   AF-A0A285SDL5-F1
#
_cell.length_a   1.000
_cell.length_b   1.000
_cell.length_c   1.000
_cell.angle_alpha   90.00
_cell.angle_beta   90.00
_cell.angle_gamma   90.00
#
_symmetry.space_group_name_H-M   'P 1'
#
loop_
_entity.id
_entity.type
_entity.pdbx_description
1 polymer ?
#
loop_
_entity_poly.entity_id
_entity_poly.type
_entity_poly.pdbx_seq_one_letter_code
_entity_poly.pdbx_strand_id
1 'polypeptide(L)'
;MGKEKTEFEEQFVSKTEKAKKLWEKRIMENTTLSMESVQWMAQRINSLLEYMQYGYALIAYRKQDGSFYMGKGTLVSYESDFKKKHDMTSIKAHVAYWDAEQQGWRTFLIENFMEWRPIVN
;
A
#
# COMPACT_ATOMS: atom_id res chain seq x y z
N MET A 1 -4.86 -3.50 32.25
CA MET A 1 -5.42 -3.64 30.89
C MET A 1 -5.38 -2.36 30.03
N GLY A 2 -5.10 -1.16 30.58
CA GLY A 2 -5.12 0.10 29.81
C GLY A 2 -3.78 0.66 29.34
N LYS A 3 -2.62 0.17 29.82
CA LYS A 3 -1.30 0.72 29.45
C LYS A 3 -0.69 0.06 28.21
N GLU A 4 -0.81 -1.27 28.08
CA GLU A 4 -0.27 -2.03 26.94
C GLU A 4 -0.98 -1.73 25.61
N LYS A 5 -2.30 -1.43 25.64
CA LYS A 5 -3.03 -1.03 24.44
C LYS A 5 -2.53 0.31 23.88
N THR A 6 -2.29 1.28 24.75
CA THR A 6 -1.83 2.62 24.36
C THR A 6 -0.41 2.58 23.80
N GLU A 7 0.49 1.80 24.41
CA GLU A 7 1.88 1.67 23.93
C GLU A 7 1.97 0.95 22.58
N PHE A 8 1.12 -0.06 22.34
CA PHE A 8 1.05 -0.74 21.04
C PHE A 8 0.49 0.17 19.94
N GLU A 9 -0.57 0.93 20.24
CA GLU A 9 -1.15 1.91 19.32
C GLU A 9 -0.14 3.01 18.97
N GLU A 10 0.56 3.58 19.95
CA GLU A 10 1.61 4.58 19.73
C GLU A 10 2.78 4.04 18.90
N GLN A 11 3.21 2.80 19.15
CA GLN A 11 4.28 2.17 18.38
C GLN A 11 3.85 1.88 16.93
N PHE A 12 2.60 1.46 16.72
CA PHE A 12 2.04 1.19 15.39
C PHE A 12 1.88 2.48 14.57
N VAL A 13 1.34 3.53 15.19
CA VAL A 13 1.23 4.88 14.63
C VAL A 13 2.63 5.35 14.21
N SER A 14 3.59 5.36 15.13
CA SER A 14 4.98 5.79 14.88
C SER A 14 5.67 5.05 13.73
N LYS A 15 5.46 3.74 13.61
CA LYS A 15 6.02 2.93 12.52
C LYS A 15 5.37 3.26 11.18
N THR A 16 4.08 3.52 11.18
CA THR A 16 3.29 3.90 10.00
C THR A 16 3.69 5.29 9.49
N GLU A 17 3.92 6.28 10.38
CA GLU A 17 4.46 7.58 9.96
C GLU A 17 5.85 7.47 9.32
N LYS A 18 6.73 6.61 9.85
CA LYS A 18 8.06 6.40 9.27
C LYS A 18 7.97 5.83 7.85
N ALA A 19 7.07 4.86 7.63
CA ALA A 19 6.82 4.30 6.31
C ALA A 19 6.29 5.36 5.34
N LYS A 20 5.28 6.14 5.76
CA LYS A 20 4.73 7.24 4.96
C LYS A 20 5.80 8.26 4.56
N LYS A 21 6.65 8.70 5.48
CA LYS A 21 7.76 9.63 5.17
C LYS A 21 8.75 9.06 4.14
N LEU A 22 9.03 7.76 4.21
CA LEU A 22 9.87 7.09 3.22
C LEU A 22 9.21 7.09 1.83
N TRP A 23 7.91 6.82 1.78
CA TRP A 23 7.13 6.85 0.54
C TRP A 23 7.01 8.26 -0.03
N GLU A 24 6.72 9.25 0.81
CA GLU A 24 6.67 10.66 0.43
C GLU A 24 7.99 11.10 -0.23
N LYS A 25 9.12 10.80 0.42
CA LYS A 25 10.45 11.08 -0.14
C LYS A 25 10.64 10.42 -1.51
N ARG A 26 10.27 9.14 -1.64
CA ARG A 26 10.40 8.42 -2.91
C ARG A 26 9.52 9.03 -4.01
N ILE A 27 8.25 9.29 -3.74
CA ILE A 27 7.32 9.85 -4.72
C ILE A 27 7.83 11.24 -5.15
N MET A 28 8.31 12.05 -4.22
CA MET A 28 8.89 13.36 -4.51
C MET A 28 10.15 13.28 -5.38
N GLU A 29 11.01 12.29 -5.16
CA GLU A 29 12.23 12.08 -5.95
C GLU A 29 11.95 11.57 -7.37
N ASN A 30 10.79 10.93 -7.62
CA ASN A 30 10.48 10.25 -8.88
C ASN A 30 9.30 10.88 -9.65
N THR A 31 8.71 11.96 -9.13
CA THR A 31 7.58 12.66 -9.76
C THR A 31 7.75 14.17 -9.62
N THR A 32 6.98 14.94 -10.38
CA THR A 32 6.95 16.42 -10.28
C THR A 32 5.72 16.91 -9.49
N LEU A 33 5.19 16.08 -8.61
CA LEU A 33 3.98 16.37 -7.84
C LEU A 33 4.24 17.40 -6.74
N SER A 34 3.19 18.14 -6.34
CA SER A 34 3.26 19.01 -5.17
C SER A 34 3.38 18.18 -3.88
N MET A 35 3.95 18.77 -2.82
CA MET A 35 4.04 18.09 -1.52
C MET A 35 2.66 17.62 -1.00
N GLU A 36 1.61 18.42 -1.21
CA GLU A 36 0.24 18.06 -0.87
C GLU A 36 -0.21 16.78 -1.60
N SER A 37 0.07 16.69 -2.91
CA SER A 37 -0.26 15.50 -3.71
C SER A 37 0.55 14.28 -3.25
N VAL A 38 1.82 14.47 -2.91
CA VAL A 38 2.70 13.42 -2.38
C VAL A 38 2.17 12.86 -1.05
N GLN A 39 1.79 13.74 -0.11
CA GLN A 39 1.20 13.36 1.17
C GLN A 39 -0.14 12.65 0.98
N TRP A 40 -0.98 13.16 0.09
CA TRP A 40 -2.25 12.53 -0.27
C TRP A 40 -2.04 11.11 -0.81
N MET A 41 -1.09 10.91 -1.74
CA MET A 41 -0.76 9.59 -2.28
C MET A 41 -0.27 8.63 -1.21
N ALA A 42 0.67 9.06 -0.35
CA ALA A 42 1.19 8.23 0.73
C ALA A 42 0.08 7.80 1.70
N GLN A 43 -0.84 8.71 2.03
CA GLN A 43 -2.01 8.40 2.84
C GLN A 43 -2.95 7.41 2.15
N ARG A 44 -3.18 7.55 0.84
CA ARG A 44 -4.04 6.62 0.09
C ARG A 44 -3.45 5.22 -0.02
N ILE A 45 -2.14 5.10 -0.22
CA ILE A 45 -1.42 3.81 -0.22
C ILE A 45 -1.54 3.14 1.16
N ASN A 46 -1.41 3.90 2.24
CA ASN A 46 -1.61 3.39 3.59
C ASN A 46 -3.01 2.78 3.76
N SER A 47 -4.06 3.54 3.41
CA SER A 47 -5.44 3.05 3.52
C SER A 47 -5.73 1.86 2.61
N LEU A 48 -5.11 1.80 1.41
CA LEU A 48 -5.19 0.64 0.52
C LEU A 48 -4.61 -0.61 1.20
N LEU A 49 -3.41 -0.50 1.74
CA LEU A 49 -2.71 -1.62 2.38
C LEU A 49 -3.44 -2.11 3.63
N GLU A 50 -3.99 -1.20 4.43
CA GLU A 50 -4.86 -1.56 5.55
C GLU A 50 -6.08 -2.34 5.06
N TYR A 51 -6.77 -1.86 4.03
CA TYR A 51 -7.98 -2.49 3.51
C TYR A 51 -7.74 -3.87 2.88
N MET A 52 -6.68 -4.02 2.08
CA MET A 52 -6.38 -5.27 1.40
C MET A 52 -6.08 -6.44 2.33
N GLN A 53 -5.77 -6.20 3.61
CA GLN A 53 -5.56 -7.29 4.58
C GLN A 53 -6.83 -8.11 4.83
N TYR A 54 -8.01 -7.54 4.60
CA TYR A 54 -9.29 -8.19 4.86
C TYR A 54 -10.27 -8.13 3.69
N GLY A 55 -9.94 -7.42 2.61
CA GLY A 55 -10.83 -7.22 1.47
C GLY A 55 -10.14 -7.24 0.12
N TYR A 56 -10.96 -7.09 -0.93
CA TYR A 56 -10.50 -6.87 -2.30
C TYR A 56 -10.67 -5.40 -2.68
N ALA A 57 -9.64 -4.81 -3.26
CA ALA A 57 -9.69 -3.44 -3.77
C ALA A 57 -9.51 -3.43 -5.29
N LEU A 58 -10.16 -2.49 -5.97
CA LEU A 58 -9.71 -2.06 -7.29
C LEU A 58 -8.49 -1.18 -7.09
N ILE A 59 -7.39 -1.49 -7.79
CA ILE A 59 -6.13 -0.76 -7.73
C ILE A 59 -5.81 -0.24 -9.12
N ALA A 60 -5.58 1.06 -9.26
CA ALA A 60 -5.14 1.69 -10.49
C ALA A 60 -3.70 2.19 -10.34
N TYR A 61 -2.85 1.84 -11.30
CA TYR A 61 -1.46 2.30 -11.35
C TYR A 61 -0.94 2.35 -12.79
N ARG A 62 0.16 3.08 -13.00
CA ARG A 62 0.88 3.10 -14.27
C ARG A 62 1.99 2.04 -14.29
N LYS A 63 2.05 1.22 -15.34
CA LYS A 63 3.17 0.29 -15.55
C LYS A 63 4.44 1.06 -15.93
N GLN A 64 5.59 0.41 -15.87
CA GLN A 64 6.89 1.02 -16.22
C GLN A 64 6.96 1.45 -17.69
N ASP A 65 6.25 0.77 -18.59
CA ASP A 65 6.12 1.15 -20.00
C ASP A 65 5.18 2.35 -20.23
N GLY A 66 4.64 2.93 -19.15
CA GLY A 66 3.71 4.05 -19.21
C GLY A 66 2.25 3.65 -19.41
N SER A 67 1.94 2.37 -19.65
CA SER A 67 0.56 1.91 -19.84
C SER A 67 -0.24 1.93 -18.53
N PHE A 68 -1.55 2.18 -18.65
CA PHE A 68 -2.46 2.13 -17.51
C PHE A 68 -2.83 0.68 -17.17
N TYR A 69 -2.92 0.37 -15.88
CA TYR A 69 -3.46 -0.88 -15.40
C TYR A 69 -4.44 -0.64 -14.26
N MET A 70 -5.54 -1.39 -14.27
CA MET A 70 -6.48 -1.48 -13.17
C MET A 70 -6.83 -2.94 -12.97
N GLY A 71 -6.75 -3.42 -11.73
CA GLY A 71 -7.07 -4.80 -11.40
C GLY A 71 -7.62 -4.96 -9.99
N LYS A 72 -8.22 -6.11 -9.74
CA LYS A 72 -8.75 -6.50 -8.42
C LYS A 72 -7.63 -7.13 -7.57
N GLY A 73 -7.20 -6.42 -6.52
CA GLY A 73 -6.10 -6.84 -5.65
C GLY A 73 -6.50 -7.15 -4.20
N THR A 74 -5.75 -8.05 -3.55
CA THR A 74 -5.90 -8.36 -2.12
C THR A 74 -4.57 -8.79 -1.47
N LEU A 75 -4.51 -8.79 -0.14
CA LEU A 75 -3.41 -9.34 0.67
C LEU A 75 -3.85 -10.50 1.57
N VAL A 76 -5.11 -10.96 1.46
CA VAL A 76 -5.68 -12.00 2.34
C VAL A 76 -4.85 -13.29 2.37
N SER A 77 -4.29 -13.72 1.24
CA SER A 77 -3.43 -14.92 1.16
C SER A 77 -1.95 -14.66 1.45
N TYR A 78 -1.54 -13.42 1.75
CA TYR A 78 -0.11 -13.08 1.90
C TYR A 78 0.57 -13.94 2.97
N GLU A 79 -0.05 -14.07 4.14
CA GLU A 79 0.54 -14.84 5.25
C GLU A 79 0.57 -16.34 4.95
N SER A 80 -0.45 -16.89 4.28
CA SER A 80 -0.46 -18.30 3.89
C SER A 80 0.60 -18.62 2.84
N ASP A 81 0.81 -17.71 1.88
CA ASP A 81 1.67 -17.95 0.72
C ASP A 81 3.15 -17.72 1.07
N PHE A 82 3.45 -16.70 1.87
CA PHE A 82 4.82 -16.34 2.24
C PHE A 82 5.24 -16.79 3.64
N LYS A 83 4.34 -17.42 4.41
CA LYS A 83 4.58 -17.88 5.79
C LYS A 83 5.05 -16.76 6.73
N LYS A 84 4.62 -15.52 6.46
CA LYS A 84 4.94 -14.32 7.26
C LYS A 84 3.84 -13.26 7.12
N LYS A 85 3.61 -12.48 8.17
CA LYS A 85 2.70 -11.34 8.12
C LYS A 85 3.17 -10.28 7.14
N HIS A 86 2.23 -9.59 6.52
CA HIS A 86 2.54 -8.45 5.68
C HIS A 86 3.03 -7.29 6.55
N ASP A 87 4.31 -6.94 6.41
CA ASP A 87 4.89 -5.78 7.09
C ASP A 87 4.93 -4.58 6.15
N MET A 88 3.91 -3.73 6.28
CA MET A 88 3.80 -2.48 5.54
C MET A 88 5.00 -1.55 5.74
N THR A 89 5.65 -1.60 6.91
CA THR A 89 6.76 -0.70 7.27
C THR A 89 8.05 -1.05 6.51
N SER A 90 8.12 -2.27 5.97
CA SER A 90 9.24 -2.75 5.15
C SER A 90 9.16 -2.31 3.69
N ILE A 91 8.03 -1.75 3.24
CA ILE A 91 7.81 -1.35 1.85
C ILE A 91 8.66 -0.11 1.54
N LYS A 92 9.65 -0.26 0.67
CA LYS A 92 10.50 0.86 0.21
C LYS A 92 10.06 1.47 -1.11
N ALA A 93 9.49 0.66 -2.00
CA ALA A 93 9.22 1.05 -3.38
C ALA A 93 8.07 0.25 -4.02
N HIS A 94 8.06 -1.06 -3.80
CA HIS A 94 7.12 -1.97 -4.46
C HIS A 94 6.01 -2.39 -3.51
N VAL A 95 4.78 -2.07 -3.86
CA VAL A 95 3.58 -2.61 -3.21
C VAL A 95 3.23 -3.93 -3.87
N ALA A 96 3.27 -5.02 -3.10
CA ALA A 96 2.83 -6.34 -3.55
C ALA A 96 1.33 -6.52 -3.32
N TYR A 97 0.67 -7.26 -4.20
CA TYR A 97 -0.72 -7.67 -4.04
C TYR A 97 -0.99 -8.95 -4.84
N TRP A 98 -1.98 -9.74 -4.41
CA TRP A 98 -2.51 -10.84 -5.22
C TRP A 98 -3.53 -10.27 -6.21
N ASP A 99 -3.25 -10.40 -7.50
CA ASP A 99 -4.14 -10.00 -8.57
C ASP A 99 -5.15 -11.11 -8.87
N ALA A 100 -6.42 -10.86 -8.58
CA ALA A 100 -7.49 -11.84 -8.74
C ALA A 100 -7.81 -12.12 -10.22
N GLU A 101 -7.60 -11.16 -11.10
CA GLU A 101 -7.86 -11.30 -12.54
C GLU A 101 -6.74 -12.09 -13.22
N GLN A 102 -5.50 -11.84 -12.81
CA GLN A 102 -4.30 -12.49 -13.34
C GLN A 102 -3.90 -13.75 -12.57
N GLN A 103 -4.63 -14.07 -11.49
CA GLN A 103 -4.37 -15.19 -10.58
C GLN A 103 -2.90 -15.32 -10.17
N GLY A 104 -2.33 -14.21 -9.69
CA GLY A 104 -0.91 -14.19 -9.36
C GLY A 104 -0.47 -13.00 -8.54
N TRP A 105 0.61 -13.18 -7.79
CA TRP A 105 1.31 -12.08 -7.12
C TRP A 105 1.88 -11.10 -8.13
N ARG A 106 1.62 -9.82 -7.92
CA ARG A 106 2.11 -8.70 -8.72
C ARG A 106 2.64 -7.60 -7.81
N THR A 107 3.39 -6.68 -8.41
CA THR A 107 3.88 -5.48 -7.74
C THR A 107 3.66 -4.26 -8.60
N PHE A 108 3.49 -3.12 -7.95
CA PHE A 108 3.59 -1.80 -8.57
C PHE A 108 4.48 -0.87 -7.75
N LEU A 109 5.06 0.12 -8.41
CA LEU A 109 5.86 1.16 -7.76
C LEU A 109 4.95 2.18 -7.07
N ILE A 110 5.29 2.59 -5.85
CA ILE A 110 4.52 3.57 -5.06
C ILE A 110 4.30 4.87 -5.85
N GLU A 111 5.33 5.38 -6.54
CA GLU A 111 5.23 6.58 -7.37
C GLU A 111 4.30 6.44 -8.57
N ASN A 112 4.00 5.20 -8.98
CA ASN A 112 3.09 4.92 -10.09
C ASN A 112 1.65 4.66 -9.64
N PHE A 113 1.40 4.65 -8.32
CA PHE A 113 0.05 4.54 -7.77
C PHE A 113 -0.82 5.70 -8.26
N MET A 114 -2.06 5.42 -8.64
CA MET A 114 -3.02 6.45 -9.06
C MET A 114 -4.19 6.55 -8.10
N GLU A 115 -4.93 5.46 -7.91
CA GLU A 115 -6.12 5.44 -7.05
C GLU A 115 -6.49 4.01 -6.65
N TRP A 116 -7.29 3.86 -5.60
CA TRP A 116 -7.94 2.62 -5.23
C TRP A 116 -9.37 2.83 -4.75
N ARG A 117 -10.19 1.77 -4.86
CA ARG A 117 -11.54 1.72 -4.28
C ARG A 117 -11.80 0.36 -3.62
N PRO A 118 -12.48 0.31 -2.46
CA PRO A 118 -12.90 -0.94 -1.87
C PRO A 118 -13.94 -1.62 -2.77
N ILE A 119 -13.86 -2.94 -2.89
CA ILE A 119 -14.94 -3.75 -3.48
C ILE A 119 -15.77 -4.25 -2.30
N VAL A 120 -16.85 -3.54 -2.03
CA VAL A 120 -17.84 -3.91 -1.03
C VAL A 120 -18.85 -4.83 -1.71
N ASN A 121 -19.00 -6.06 -1.21
CA ASN A 121 -20.04 -6.99 -1.63
C ASN A 121 -21.37 -6.63 -0.98
#